data_AF-A0A8H6XXV2-F1
#
_entry.id   AF-A0A8H6XXV2-F1
#
_cell.length_a   1.000
_cell.length_b   1.000
_cell.length_c   1.000
_cell.angle_alpha   90.00
_cell.angle_beta   90.00
_cell.angle_gamma   90.00
#
_symmetry.space_group_name_H-M   'P 1'
#
loop_
_entity.id
_entity.type
_entity.pdbx_description
1 polymer ?
#
loop_
_entity_poly.entity_id
_entity_poly.type
_entity_poly.pdbx_seq_one_letter_code
_entity_poly.pdbx_strand_id
1 'polypeptide(L)'
;MFLKVSGTKIVDEHGNEVILRGAGLGGWMNMENFISGYPGCEFQIRHALAEAVGQEKSDFFFDKVCSYGTISTHLTSDGISIGQFLEYFFMDADAKFFSTLGLNCIRLPFNYHHFEDDMNPRILKESGFKHLDRVIELCAQHNIYTILDLHTAPGGQNTGWHSDHGGHLANFWVHKDFQDRTVWLWEKLAEHYKSNKWVAGYNPLNEPTDSAHTRVVDFYHRIHAAIRAVDPEHIIFFDGNTWAQDFSHFGDAHTKWDNTAYSIHDYSPFGFPAAHEMYTGTEEQRRRMQQTYERKREWLDERGLCVWNGEWGPVYARKQYDGEKTDEINEVRFHVLKDQLAMYNKDRLSWSIWLYKDIGFQGMVHVSTSTPYMTLLRDFLAKKHRLAVDQWGADDTAVKHVYKPLIDHILEEIPPQYREIYPHPAWRLPDRVAMISRNILVSELLIKEWADHFVGKSVEELDEIARSFRFEVCEKREGLNKVLRENAKAVE
;
A
#
# COMPACT_ATOMS: atom_id res chain seq x y z
N MET A 1 -6.01 12.05 -22.61
CA MET A 1 -7.50 12.02 -22.66
C MET A 1 -7.99 11.25 -21.45
N PHE A 2 -9.27 11.32 -21.06
CA PHE A 2 -9.75 10.56 -19.88
C PHE A 2 -10.04 9.11 -20.25
N LEU A 3 -9.65 8.19 -19.36
CA LEU A 3 -10.07 6.80 -19.45
C LEU A 3 -11.51 6.66 -18.93
N LYS A 4 -12.26 5.70 -19.48
CA LYS A 4 -13.64 5.41 -19.09
C LYS A 4 -13.87 3.92 -18.90
N VAL A 5 -14.85 3.58 -18.08
CA VAL A 5 -15.37 2.21 -17.98
C VAL A 5 -16.44 1.97 -19.04
N SER A 6 -16.30 0.88 -19.80
CA SER A 6 -17.25 0.41 -20.78
C SER A 6 -17.49 -1.09 -20.58
N GLY A 7 -18.58 -1.44 -19.88
CA GLY A 7 -18.86 -2.81 -19.46
C GLY A 7 -17.77 -3.32 -18.52
N THR A 8 -17.11 -4.42 -18.89
CA THR A 8 -16.01 -5.03 -18.12
C THR A 8 -14.63 -4.42 -18.41
N LYS A 9 -14.55 -3.39 -19.25
CA LYS A 9 -13.28 -2.86 -19.78
C LYS A 9 -13.04 -1.41 -19.37
N ILE A 10 -11.76 -1.05 -19.27
CA ILE A 10 -11.31 0.34 -19.32
C ILE A 10 -10.98 0.68 -20.77
N VAL A 11 -11.42 1.83 -21.26
CA VAL A 11 -11.23 2.28 -22.65
C VAL A 11 -10.69 3.71 -22.71
N ASP A 12 -9.97 4.01 -23.79
CA ASP A 12 -9.59 5.37 -24.18
C ASP A 12 -10.78 6.12 -24.83
N GLU A 13 -10.55 7.37 -25.24
CA GLU A 13 -11.60 8.20 -25.87
C GLU A 13 -12.06 7.70 -27.25
N HIS A 14 -11.29 6.81 -27.88
CA HIS A 14 -11.63 6.19 -29.15
C HIS A 14 -12.36 4.85 -28.95
N GLY A 15 -12.56 4.42 -27.69
CA GLY A 15 -13.17 3.14 -27.36
C GLY A 15 -12.21 1.96 -27.43
N ASN A 16 -10.89 2.20 -27.57
CA ASN A 16 -9.90 1.13 -27.52
C ASN A 16 -9.69 0.70 -26.09
N GLU A 17 -9.60 -0.60 -25.86
CA GLU A 17 -9.33 -1.16 -24.54
C GLU A 17 -7.93 -0.80 -24.04
N VAL A 18 -7.85 -0.35 -22.79
CA VAL A 18 -6.61 -0.05 -22.08
C VAL A 18 -6.50 -1.00 -20.89
N ILE A 19 -5.48 -1.85 -20.89
CA ILE A 19 -5.14 -2.69 -19.74
C ILE A 19 -4.07 -1.96 -18.92
N LEU A 20 -4.44 -1.54 -17.71
CA LEU A 20 -3.50 -0.90 -16.78
C LEU A 20 -2.64 -1.98 -16.13
N ARG A 21 -1.32 -1.89 -16.35
CA ARG A 21 -0.31 -2.79 -15.77
C ARG A 21 0.60 -1.94 -14.93
N GLY A 22 0.46 -2.06 -13.62
CA GLY A 22 1.02 -1.10 -12.71
C GLY A 22 1.74 -1.66 -11.49
N ALA A 23 2.25 -0.74 -10.68
CA ALA A 23 2.74 -1.02 -9.35
C ALA A 23 2.22 0.01 -8.34
N GLY A 24 2.05 -0.40 -7.10
CA GLY A 24 1.80 0.53 -5.99
C GLY A 24 3.07 1.28 -5.59
N LEU A 25 2.98 2.59 -5.42
CA LEU A 25 4.03 3.41 -4.81
C LEU A 25 3.86 3.48 -3.29
N GLY A 26 3.73 2.31 -2.66
CA GLY A 26 3.71 2.17 -1.21
C GLY A 26 5.04 2.58 -0.57
N GLY A 27 5.00 2.98 0.70
CA GLY A 27 6.19 3.43 1.43
C GLY A 27 6.56 4.89 1.18
N TRP A 28 5.79 5.60 0.35
CA TRP A 28 6.00 6.98 -0.02
C TRP A 28 5.09 7.93 0.78
N MET A 29 3.99 8.44 0.20
CA MET A 29 3.00 9.28 0.89
C MET A 29 2.01 8.49 1.75
N ASN A 30 2.07 7.16 1.71
CA ASN A 30 1.56 6.28 2.76
C ASN A 30 2.70 5.33 3.10
N MET A 31 3.35 5.57 4.24
CA MET A 31 4.49 4.78 4.65
C MET A 31 4.06 3.47 5.29
N GLU A 32 4.87 2.42 5.13
CA GLU A 32 4.64 1.15 5.82
C GLU A 32 5.91 0.55 6.41
N ASN A 33 5.70 -0.15 7.53
CA ASN A 33 6.76 -0.65 8.39
C ASN A 33 7.67 -1.67 7.69
N PHE A 34 7.14 -2.57 6.87
CA PHE A 34 7.94 -3.56 6.15
C PHE A 34 8.63 -2.96 4.90
N ILE A 35 8.05 -1.89 4.33
CA ILE A 35 8.56 -1.24 3.12
C ILE A 35 9.80 -0.40 3.42
N SER A 36 9.76 0.33 4.54
CA SER A 36 10.82 1.28 4.93
C SER A 36 11.54 0.89 6.22
N GLY A 37 11.11 -0.15 6.93
CA GLY A 37 11.88 -0.78 8.00
C GLY A 37 11.66 -0.22 9.41
N TYR A 38 10.82 0.80 9.59
CA TYR A 38 10.43 1.30 10.90
C TYR A 38 9.42 0.36 11.60
N PRO A 39 9.19 0.45 12.92
CA PRO A 39 8.16 -0.34 13.62
C PRO A 39 6.83 0.42 13.81
N GLY A 40 5.71 -0.28 13.94
CA GLY A 40 4.41 0.34 14.24
C GLY A 40 3.81 1.08 13.04
N CYS A 41 3.23 2.26 13.28
CA CYS A 41 2.53 3.09 12.30
C CYS A 41 3.34 4.34 11.90
N GLU A 42 3.00 4.95 10.77
CA GLU A 42 3.67 6.13 10.21
C GLU A 42 3.60 7.34 11.16
N PHE A 43 2.44 7.64 11.74
CA PHE A 43 2.28 8.77 12.66
C PHE A 43 3.21 8.65 13.88
N GLN A 44 3.42 7.42 14.36
CA GLN A 44 4.22 7.13 15.53
C GLN A 44 5.71 7.39 15.28
N ILE A 45 6.21 6.98 14.12
CA ILE A 45 7.63 7.15 13.78
C ILE A 45 7.94 8.59 13.38
N ARG A 46 6.99 9.30 12.75
CA ARG A 46 7.13 10.74 12.48
C ARG A 46 7.23 11.52 13.78
N HIS A 47 6.36 11.22 14.74
CA HIS A 47 6.39 11.83 16.07
C HIS A 47 7.69 11.52 16.82
N ALA A 48 8.08 10.25 16.90
CA ALA A 48 9.29 9.86 17.62
C ALA A 48 10.58 10.41 17.00
N LEU A 49 10.66 10.51 15.66
CA LEU A 49 11.79 11.17 15.01
C LEU A 49 11.83 12.66 15.37
N ALA A 50 10.69 13.35 15.37
CA ALA A 50 10.60 14.75 15.79
C ALA A 50 11.02 14.96 17.26
N GLU A 51 10.63 14.06 18.17
CA GLU A 51 11.10 14.07 19.56
C GLU A 51 12.63 13.87 19.65
N ALA A 52 13.20 12.96 18.84
CA ALA A 52 14.59 12.57 18.92
C ALA A 52 15.57 13.59 18.31
N VAL A 53 15.24 14.17 17.16
CA VAL A 53 16.14 15.08 16.42
C VAL A 53 15.65 16.52 16.32
N GLY A 54 14.44 16.80 16.80
CA GLY A 54 13.76 18.08 16.68
C GLY A 54 12.90 18.18 15.42
N GLN A 55 11.81 18.97 15.49
CA GLN A 55 10.80 19.07 14.43
C GLN A 55 11.40 19.46 13.08
N GLU A 56 12.31 20.45 13.03
CA GLU A 56 12.90 20.91 11.76
C GLU A 56 13.69 19.82 11.04
N LYS A 57 14.48 19.02 11.78
CA LYS A 57 15.25 17.91 11.21
C LYS A 57 14.36 16.74 10.79
N SER A 58 13.31 16.45 11.56
CA SER A 58 12.33 15.43 11.22
C SER A 58 11.56 15.81 9.95
N ASP A 59 11.07 17.05 9.88
CA ASP A 59 10.45 17.60 8.69
C ASP A 59 11.43 17.49 7.52
N PHE A 60 12.65 18.02 7.62
CA PHE A 60 13.68 17.93 6.58
C PHE A 60 13.94 16.48 6.10
N PHE A 61 13.99 15.50 7.01
CA PHE A 61 14.23 14.12 6.62
C PHE A 61 13.12 13.60 5.68
N PHE A 62 11.85 13.87 6.01
CA PHE A 62 10.71 13.40 5.23
C PHE A 62 10.32 14.32 4.06
N ASP A 63 10.18 15.63 4.29
CA ASP A 63 9.73 16.63 3.33
C ASP A 63 10.32 18.04 3.56
N LYS A 64 10.44 18.80 2.46
CA LYS A 64 10.98 20.16 2.42
C LYS A 64 10.13 21.18 3.19
N VAL A 65 8.82 20.92 3.32
CA VAL A 65 7.85 21.90 3.81
C VAL A 65 7.57 21.60 5.28
N CYS A 66 8.08 22.45 6.18
CA CYS A 66 7.69 22.40 7.58
C CYS A 66 6.17 22.48 7.68
N SER A 67 5.58 21.62 8.52
CA SER A 67 4.13 21.46 8.70
C SER A 67 3.39 22.72 9.20
N TYR A 68 4.09 23.85 9.36
CA TYR A 68 3.59 25.13 9.87
C TYR A 68 3.88 26.34 8.95
N GLY A 69 4.04 26.12 7.64
CA GLY A 69 4.07 27.22 6.65
C GLY A 69 5.30 28.13 6.71
N THR A 70 6.32 27.77 7.51
CA THR A 70 7.61 28.46 7.52
C THR A 70 8.59 27.66 6.67
N ILE A 71 9.05 28.22 5.55
CA ILE A 71 10.09 27.61 4.71
C ILE A 71 11.35 27.46 5.57
N SER A 72 11.88 26.23 5.72
CA SER A 72 13.20 26.06 6.31
C SER A 72 14.21 26.83 5.47
N THR A 73 14.88 27.80 6.09
CA THR A 73 15.86 28.68 5.45
C THR A 73 17.24 28.03 5.33
N HIS A 74 17.37 26.73 5.59
CA HIS A 74 18.61 25.98 5.32
C HIS A 74 18.74 25.69 3.83
N LEU A 75 19.24 26.71 3.12
CA LEU A 75 19.81 26.57 1.79
C LEU A 75 21.20 25.94 1.94
N THR A 76 21.43 24.80 1.30
CA THR A 76 22.79 24.34 1.02
C THR A 76 23.47 25.35 0.08
N SER A 77 24.81 25.33 0.00
CA SER A 77 25.61 26.21 -0.87
C SER A 77 25.20 26.18 -2.35
N ASP A 78 24.44 25.17 -2.76
CA ASP A 78 23.97 24.95 -4.13
C ASP A 78 22.52 25.44 -4.35
N GLY A 79 21.92 26.12 -3.35
CA GLY A 79 20.60 26.76 -3.47
C GLY A 79 19.40 25.80 -3.40
N ILE A 80 19.62 24.55 -2.99
CA ILE A 80 18.61 23.49 -3.02
C ILE A 80 18.27 23.08 -1.58
N SER A 81 17.23 23.69 -1.02
CA SER A 81 16.49 23.14 0.12
C SER A 81 15.58 22.05 -0.44
N ILE A 82 15.70 20.79 -0.01
CA ILE A 82 14.78 19.70 -0.35
C ILE A 82 14.69 18.85 0.90
N GLY A 83 13.50 18.50 1.36
CA GLY A 83 13.37 17.39 2.29
C GLY A 83 13.15 16.12 1.50
N GLN A 84 13.80 15.07 1.97
CA GLN A 84 14.59 14.27 1.04
C GLN A 84 14.00 12.90 0.76
N PHE A 85 13.44 12.25 1.77
CA PHE A 85 12.95 10.89 1.62
C PHE A 85 11.86 10.80 0.55
N LEU A 86 10.80 11.61 0.64
CA LEU A 86 9.68 11.56 -0.32
C LEU A 86 10.11 11.94 -1.74
N GLU A 87 11.12 12.80 -1.90
CA GLU A 87 11.63 13.14 -3.23
C GLU A 87 12.48 12.01 -3.81
N TYR A 88 13.48 11.54 -3.05
CA TYR A 88 14.39 10.47 -3.48
C TYR A 88 13.69 9.13 -3.69
N PHE A 89 12.56 8.88 -3.02
CA PHE A 89 11.79 7.64 -3.18
C PHE A 89 11.26 7.46 -4.61
N PHE A 90 10.94 8.53 -5.33
CA PHE A 90 10.49 8.45 -6.72
C PHE A 90 10.84 9.70 -7.51
N MET A 91 11.75 9.57 -8.47
CA MET A 91 12.22 10.65 -9.35
C MET A 91 12.08 10.27 -10.83
N ASP A 92 12.48 11.14 -11.75
CA ASP A 92 12.42 10.89 -13.20
C ASP A 92 13.07 9.55 -13.60
N ALA A 93 14.21 9.20 -12.98
CA ALA A 93 14.90 7.94 -13.24
C ALA A 93 14.03 6.71 -12.91
N ASP A 94 13.18 6.80 -11.88
CA ASP A 94 12.23 5.76 -11.50
C ASP A 94 11.12 5.61 -12.56
N ALA A 95 10.48 6.72 -12.93
CA ALA A 95 9.43 6.73 -13.97
C ALA A 95 9.97 6.20 -15.31
N LYS A 96 11.17 6.66 -15.71
CA LYS A 96 11.85 6.18 -16.92
C LYS A 96 12.10 4.67 -16.87
N PHE A 97 12.65 4.17 -15.76
CA PHE A 97 12.89 2.73 -15.60
C PHE A 97 11.59 1.93 -15.69
N PHE A 98 10.55 2.36 -14.98
CA PHE A 98 9.24 1.72 -14.99
C PHE A 98 8.67 1.61 -16.41
N SER A 99 8.73 2.69 -17.19
CA SER A 99 8.32 2.73 -18.60
C SER A 99 9.10 1.72 -19.47
N THR A 100 10.41 1.52 -19.22
CA THR A 100 11.20 0.51 -19.95
C THR A 100 10.75 -0.94 -19.73
N LEU A 101 9.95 -1.21 -18.70
CA LEU A 101 9.36 -2.51 -18.44
C LEU A 101 8.10 -2.77 -19.28
N GLY A 102 7.58 -1.77 -19.99
CA GLY A 102 6.31 -1.85 -20.72
C GLY A 102 5.08 -1.73 -19.81
N LEU A 103 5.25 -1.21 -18.60
CA LEU A 103 4.19 -0.94 -17.63
C LEU A 103 3.70 0.50 -17.81
N ASN A 104 2.42 0.76 -17.51
CA ASN A 104 1.74 2.00 -17.91
C ASN A 104 0.88 2.63 -16.82
N CYS A 105 0.95 2.15 -15.57
CA CYS A 105 0.18 2.69 -14.46
C CYS A 105 0.97 2.68 -13.15
N ILE A 106 0.87 3.73 -12.33
CA ILE A 106 1.35 3.73 -10.95
C ILE A 106 0.16 4.07 -10.03
N ARG A 107 -0.15 3.18 -9.09
CA ARG A 107 -1.10 3.48 -8.01
C ARG A 107 -0.35 4.32 -6.98
N LEU A 108 -0.93 5.44 -6.55
CA LEU A 108 -0.35 6.40 -5.61
C LEU A 108 -1.13 6.38 -4.29
N PRO A 109 -0.79 5.45 -3.36
CA PRO A 109 -1.27 5.48 -1.99
C PRO A 109 -0.84 6.75 -1.28
N PHE A 110 -1.77 7.43 -0.61
CA PHE A 110 -1.46 8.56 0.25
C PHE A 110 -2.29 8.56 1.54
N ASN A 111 -1.70 9.13 2.58
CA ASN A 111 -2.29 9.30 3.89
C ASN A 111 -2.99 10.68 4.01
N TYR A 112 -4.21 10.74 4.56
CA TYR A 112 -4.95 11.99 4.74
C TYR A 112 -4.19 13.04 5.56
N HIS A 113 -3.25 12.62 6.43
CA HIS A 113 -2.42 13.53 7.23
C HIS A 113 -1.60 14.52 6.39
N HIS A 114 -1.34 14.22 5.11
CA HIS A 114 -0.71 15.15 4.18
C HIS A 114 -1.62 16.35 3.80
N PHE A 115 -2.93 16.19 3.91
CA PHE A 115 -3.94 17.15 3.42
C PHE A 115 -4.76 17.78 4.55
N GLU A 116 -4.79 17.17 5.73
CA GLU A 116 -5.60 17.63 6.87
C GLU A 116 -4.87 17.30 8.18
N ASP A 117 -5.34 17.87 9.28
CA ASP A 117 -4.89 17.56 10.64
C ASP A 117 -6.08 17.18 11.51
N ASP A 118 -5.92 16.21 12.41
CA ASP A 118 -7.00 15.81 13.33
C ASP A 118 -7.38 16.92 14.33
N MET A 119 -6.44 17.80 14.68
CA MET A 119 -6.70 18.95 15.54
C MET A 119 -7.28 20.15 14.77
N ASN A 120 -7.23 20.12 13.44
CA ASN A 120 -7.75 21.17 12.56
C ASN A 120 -8.57 20.56 11.42
N PRO A 121 -9.67 19.85 11.73
CA PRO A 121 -10.42 19.12 10.71
C PRO A 121 -11.02 20.10 9.70
N ARG A 122 -11.02 19.69 8.43
CA ARG A 122 -11.48 20.40 7.23
C ARG A 122 -10.72 21.68 6.94
N ILE A 123 -9.48 21.78 7.42
CA ILE A 123 -8.52 22.80 6.99
C ILE A 123 -7.52 22.13 6.06
N LEU A 124 -7.60 22.48 4.77
CA LEU A 124 -6.78 21.89 3.73
C LEU A 124 -5.32 22.36 3.84
N LYS A 125 -4.40 21.41 3.89
CA LYS A 125 -2.97 21.61 3.76
C LYS A 125 -2.60 21.55 2.28
N GLU A 126 -2.53 22.70 1.63
CA GLU A 126 -2.16 22.79 0.20
C GLU A 126 -0.79 22.16 -0.13
N SER A 127 0.10 22.08 0.87
CA SER A 127 1.39 21.39 0.74
C SER A 127 1.25 19.90 0.41
N GLY A 128 0.13 19.26 0.73
CA GLY A 128 -0.13 17.85 0.42
C GLY A 128 -0.11 17.55 -1.08
N PHE A 129 -0.48 18.51 -1.93
CA PHE A 129 -0.49 18.33 -3.39
C PHE A 129 0.91 18.32 -4.01
N LYS A 130 1.90 18.95 -3.37
CA LYS A 130 3.25 19.14 -3.94
C LYS A 130 3.86 17.85 -4.50
N HIS A 131 3.84 16.79 -3.70
CA HIS A 131 4.49 15.53 -4.06
C HIS A 131 3.66 14.70 -5.02
N LEU A 132 2.33 14.66 -4.83
CA LEU A 132 1.42 14.03 -5.78
C LEU A 132 1.55 14.68 -7.18
N ASP A 133 1.46 16.01 -7.27
CA ASP A 133 1.56 16.74 -8.54
C ASP A 133 2.89 16.46 -9.24
N ARG A 134 3.99 16.48 -8.48
CA ARG A 134 5.32 16.17 -8.99
C ARG A 134 5.38 14.75 -9.58
N VAL A 135 4.90 13.73 -8.87
CA VAL A 135 4.97 12.35 -9.35
C VAL A 135 4.00 12.09 -10.50
N ILE A 136 2.83 12.71 -10.51
CA ILE A 136 1.89 12.64 -11.63
C ILE A 136 2.53 13.23 -12.90
N GLU A 137 3.18 14.39 -12.79
CA GLU A 137 3.89 15.03 -13.91
C GLU A 137 5.07 14.18 -14.41
N LEU A 138 5.86 13.61 -13.51
CA LEU A 138 6.93 12.67 -13.89
C LEU A 138 6.35 11.45 -14.62
N CYS A 139 5.28 10.84 -14.11
CA CYS A 139 4.63 9.71 -14.76
C CYS A 139 4.08 10.09 -16.15
N ALA A 140 3.45 11.25 -16.27
CA ALA A 140 2.91 11.80 -17.51
C ALA A 140 3.98 11.91 -18.60
N GLN A 141 5.18 12.40 -18.27
CA GLN A 141 6.31 12.54 -19.20
C GLN A 141 6.79 11.20 -19.79
N HIS A 142 6.49 10.09 -19.11
CA HIS A 142 6.86 8.72 -19.52
C HIS A 142 5.67 7.88 -20.00
N ASN A 143 4.51 8.52 -20.24
CA ASN A 143 3.25 7.90 -20.63
C ASN A 143 2.70 6.88 -19.61
N ILE A 144 2.84 7.20 -18.33
CA ILE A 144 2.37 6.37 -17.22
C ILE A 144 1.14 7.05 -16.61
N TYR A 145 0.00 6.35 -16.58
CA TYR A 145 -1.18 6.78 -15.84
C TYR A 145 -0.96 6.66 -14.33
N THR A 146 -1.75 7.39 -13.56
CA THR A 146 -1.76 7.32 -12.09
C THR A 146 -3.16 7.02 -11.56
N ILE A 147 -3.25 6.25 -10.48
CA ILE A 147 -4.50 6.06 -9.72
C ILE A 147 -4.27 6.65 -8.34
N LEU A 148 -5.08 7.64 -7.96
CA LEU A 148 -4.96 8.29 -6.64
C LEU A 148 -5.71 7.47 -5.61
N ASP A 149 -5.00 6.97 -4.60
CA ASP A 149 -5.53 6.05 -3.61
C ASP A 149 -5.46 6.66 -2.21
N LEU A 150 -6.63 6.94 -1.62
CA LEU A 150 -6.69 7.33 -0.21
C LEU A 150 -6.53 6.08 0.64
N HIS A 151 -5.28 5.84 1.01
CA HIS A 151 -4.86 4.61 1.64
C HIS A 151 -5.05 4.61 3.16
N THR A 152 -5.05 5.80 3.76
CA THR A 152 -5.38 6.05 5.17
C THR A 152 -6.48 7.09 5.26
N ALA A 153 -7.57 6.77 5.97
CA ALA A 153 -8.64 7.70 6.32
C ALA A 153 -8.65 8.03 7.82
N PRO A 154 -9.26 9.16 8.25
CA PRO A 154 -9.39 9.51 9.66
C PRO A 154 -9.94 8.36 10.52
N GLY A 155 -9.25 8.04 11.61
CA GLY A 155 -9.62 6.97 12.52
C GLY A 155 -9.40 5.54 12.01
N GLY A 156 -8.79 5.33 10.83
CA GLY A 156 -8.48 4.01 10.28
C GLY A 156 -9.71 3.24 9.79
N GLN A 157 -9.78 2.98 8.49
CA GLN A 157 -10.86 2.24 7.84
C GLN A 157 -10.76 0.71 8.01
N ASN A 158 -9.63 0.24 8.53
CA ASN A 158 -9.38 -1.12 8.93
C ASN A 158 -8.45 -1.11 10.17
N THR A 159 -7.93 -2.27 10.56
CA THR A 159 -7.10 -2.41 11.78
C THR A 159 -5.62 -2.63 11.45
N GLY A 160 -5.21 -2.31 10.23
CA GLY A 160 -3.87 -2.55 9.72
C GLY A 160 -2.94 -1.39 10.08
N TRP A 161 -1.63 -1.64 10.02
CA TRP A 161 -0.64 -0.58 10.24
C TRP A 161 -0.69 0.50 9.15
N HIS A 162 -1.06 0.11 7.93
CA HIS A 162 -1.10 0.98 6.76
C HIS A 162 -2.34 1.88 6.70
N SER A 163 -3.31 1.70 7.62
CA SER A 163 -4.37 2.68 7.89
C SER A 163 -4.00 3.64 9.03
N ASP A 164 -2.74 3.64 9.46
CA ASP A 164 -2.07 4.63 10.32
C ASP A 164 -2.81 5.05 11.60
N HIS A 165 -3.63 4.18 12.19
CA HIS A 165 -4.43 4.50 13.38
C HIS A 165 -3.78 4.01 14.69
N GLY A 166 -2.91 2.99 14.63
CA GLY A 166 -2.26 2.40 15.81
C GLY A 166 -3.20 1.62 16.75
N GLY A 167 -4.47 1.49 16.39
CA GLY A 167 -5.50 0.78 17.16
C GLY A 167 -5.91 -0.55 16.53
N HIS A 168 -6.54 -1.42 17.33
CA HIS A 168 -7.12 -2.69 16.88
C HIS A 168 -8.61 -2.59 16.51
N LEU A 169 -9.15 -1.37 16.42
CA LEU A 169 -10.52 -1.06 16.05
C LEU A 169 -10.51 -0.05 14.90
N ALA A 170 -11.32 -0.29 13.87
CA ALA A 170 -11.48 0.59 12.73
C ALA A 170 -12.46 1.73 13.08
N ASN A 171 -11.95 2.80 13.69
CA ASN A 171 -12.78 3.89 14.24
C ASN A 171 -13.47 4.72 13.15
N PHE A 172 -13.01 4.67 11.90
CA PHE A 172 -13.69 5.26 10.73
C PHE A 172 -15.17 4.86 10.63
N TRP A 173 -15.49 3.61 10.97
CA TRP A 173 -16.87 3.12 10.91
C TRP A 173 -17.71 3.52 12.13
N VAL A 174 -17.06 3.85 13.25
CA VAL A 174 -17.72 4.21 14.51
C VAL A 174 -18.12 5.69 14.52
N HIS A 175 -17.25 6.56 13.99
CA HIS A 175 -17.45 8.00 14.05
C HIS A 175 -17.83 8.57 12.67
N LYS A 176 -19.08 9.03 12.55
CA LYS A 176 -19.58 9.64 11.31
C LYS A 176 -18.71 10.81 10.81
N ASP A 177 -18.15 11.60 11.73
CA ASP A 177 -17.30 12.74 11.36
C ASP A 177 -16.07 12.32 10.55
N PHE A 178 -15.49 11.15 10.81
CA PHE A 178 -14.36 10.63 10.03
C PHE A 178 -14.75 10.35 8.57
N GLN A 179 -15.94 9.79 8.34
CA GLN A 179 -16.48 9.65 6.98
C GLN A 179 -16.77 11.00 6.33
N ASP A 180 -17.32 11.95 7.09
CA ASP A 180 -17.63 13.30 6.58
C ASP A 180 -16.35 14.06 6.19
N ARG A 181 -15.26 13.87 6.93
CA ARG A 181 -13.92 14.43 6.61
C ARG A 181 -13.35 13.79 5.35
N THR A 182 -13.45 12.48 5.18
CA THR A 182 -13.03 11.82 3.94
C THR A 182 -13.83 12.28 2.72
N VAL A 183 -15.16 12.45 2.85
CA VAL A 183 -15.99 13.00 1.76
C VAL A 183 -15.53 14.41 1.40
N TRP A 184 -15.35 15.28 2.40
CA TRP A 184 -14.83 16.63 2.19
C TRP A 184 -13.46 16.64 1.50
N LEU A 185 -12.54 15.77 1.91
CA LEU A 185 -11.21 15.69 1.32
C LEU A 185 -11.29 15.26 -0.15
N TRP A 186 -12.14 14.29 -0.48
CA TRP A 186 -12.35 13.87 -1.86
C TRP A 186 -12.95 14.97 -2.75
N GLU A 187 -13.80 15.85 -2.23
CA GLU A 187 -14.24 17.05 -2.97
C GLU A 187 -13.04 17.95 -3.33
N LYS A 188 -12.08 18.11 -2.41
CA LYS A 188 -10.86 18.92 -2.65
C LYS A 188 -9.90 18.26 -3.63
N LEU A 189 -9.67 16.96 -3.49
CA LEU A 189 -8.83 16.19 -4.40
C LEU A 189 -9.43 16.19 -5.82
N ALA A 190 -10.73 15.94 -5.94
CA ALA A 190 -11.42 15.97 -7.23
C ALA A 190 -11.37 17.37 -7.88
N GLU A 191 -11.58 18.45 -7.11
CA GLU A 191 -11.50 19.82 -7.65
C GLU A 191 -10.12 20.13 -8.22
N HIS A 192 -9.05 19.68 -7.55
CA HIS A 192 -7.68 19.87 -7.99
C HIS A 192 -7.32 19.03 -9.22
N TYR A 193 -7.78 17.77 -9.27
CA TYR A 193 -7.37 16.81 -10.31
C TYR A 193 -8.34 16.62 -11.48
N LYS A 194 -9.56 17.16 -11.46
CA LYS A 194 -10.62 16.92 -12.47
C LYS A 194 -10.20 17.16 -13.94
N SER A 195 -9.18 17.97 -14.18
CA SER A 195 -8.68 18.27 -15.53
C SER A 195 -7.45 17.45 -15.94
N ASN A 196 -6.86 16.67 -15.03
CA ASN A 196 -5.60 15.98 -15.25
C ASN A 196 -5.82 14.58 -15.87
N LYS A 197 -5.63 14.50 -17.19
CA LYS A 197 -5.83 13.27 -17.97
C LYS A 197 -4.84 12.13 -17.67
N TRP A 198 -3.75 12.40 -16.95
CA TRP A 198 -2.80 11.37 -16.52
C TRP A 198 -3.18 10.73 -15.18
N VAL A 199 -4.22 11.25 -14.53
CA VAL A 199 -4.94 10.51 -13.50
C VAL A 199 -5.97 9.63 -14.22
N ALA A 200 -5.81 8.30 -14.13
CA ALA A 200 -6.77 7.34 -14.65
C ALA A 200 -8.05 7.31 -13.81
N GLY A 201 -7.93 7.57 -12.51
CA GLY A 201 -9.06 7.67 -11.61
C GLY A 201 -8.69 7.70 -10.14
N TYR A 202 -9.73 7.56 -9.32
CA TYR A 202 -9.70 7.71 -7.87
C TYR A 202 -10.06 6.41 -7.21
N ASN A 203 -9.27 5.96 -6.24
CA ASN A 203 -9.55 4.84 -5.35
C ASN A 203 -9.88 5.42 -3.96
N PRO A 204 -11.18 5.62 -3.62
CA PRO A 204 -11.52 6.53 -2.54
C PRO A 204 -11.24 6.05 -1.11
N LEU A 205 -11.09 4.74 -0.94
CA LEU A 205 -10.86 4.14 0.36
C LEU A 205 -10.25 2.75 0.17
N ASN A 206 -8.99 2.60 0.54
CA ASN A 206 -8.29 1.32 0.50
C ASN A 206 -8.81 0.35 1.56
N GLU A 207 -9.09 -0.89 1.17
CA GLU A 207 -9.33 -2.03 2.05
C GLU A 207 -10.28 -1.76 3.24
N PRO A 208 -11.49 -1.23 3.00
CA PRO A 208 -12.47 -1.05 4.07
C PRO A 208 -12.75 -2.39 4.75
N THR A 209 -12.79 -2.39 6.08
CA THR A 209 -13.05 -3.60 6.88
C THR A 209 -14.08 -3.29 7.95
N ASP A 210 -15.34 -3.44 7.58
CA ASP A 210 -16.50 -3.15 8.43
C ASP A 210 -17.33 -4.39 8.72
N SER A 211 -17.56 -4.68 10.01
CA SER A 211 -18.33 -5.85 10.44
C SER A 211 -19.83 -5.75 10.15
N ALA A 212 -20.36 -4.56 9.86
CA ALA A 212 -21.75 -4.40 9.43
C ALA A 212 -21.93 -4.60 7.91
N HIS A 213 -20.83 -4.66 7.15
CA HIS A 213 -20.75 -4.81 5.68
C HIS A 213 -21.42 -3.69 4.86
N THR A 214 -22.67 -3.33 5.13
CA THR A 214 -23.45 -2.38 4.32
C THR A 214 -23.04 -0.93 4.51
N ARG A 215 -22.35 -0.58 5.61
CA ARG A 215 -21.87 0.81 5.82
C ARG A 215 -20.86 1.24 4.77
N VAL A 216 -20.11 0.30 4.19
CA VAL A 216 -19.20 0.56 3.07
C VAL A 216 -19.98 1.07 1.86
N VAL A 217 -21.11 0.44 1.54
CA VAL A 217 -22.00 0.82 0.43
C VAL A 217 -22.63 2.20 0.67
N ASP A 218 -23.12 2.45 1.89
CA ASP A 218 -23.69 3.74 2.28
C ASP A 218 -22.66 4.87 2.16
N PHE A 219 -21.41 4.60 2.56
CA PHE A 219 -20.30 5.54 2.40
C PHE A 219 -19.98 5.78 0.92
N TYR A 220 -19.91 4.73 0.08
CA TYR A 220 -19.65 4.86 -1.35
C TYR A 220 -20.75 5.60 -2.12
N HIS A 221 -22.02 5.50 -1.73
CA HIS A 221 -23.07 6.36 -2.27
C HIS A 221 -22.77 7.85 -2.04
N ARG A 222 -22.29 8.21 -0.84
CA ARG A 222 -21.98 9.59 -0.49
C ARG A 222 -20.72 10.09 -1.20
N ILE A 223 -19.67 9.27 -1.25
CA ILE A 223 -18.42 9.59 -1.94
C ILE A 223 -18.64 9.74 -3.45
N HIS A 224 -19.36 8.82 -4.08
CA HIS A 224 -19.65 8.89 -5.52
C HIS A 224 -20.35 10.20 -5.85
N ALA A 225 -21.41 10.54 -5.11
CA ALA A 225 -22.17 11.77 -5.32
C ALA A 225 -21.31 13.02 -5.13
N ALA A 226 -20.46 13.06 -4.11
CA ALA A 226 -19.57 14.19 -3.82
C ALA A 226 -18.51 14.38 -4.91
N ILE A 227 -17.85 13.30 -5.34
CA ILE A 227 -16.86 13.36 -6.44
C ILE A 227 -17.55 13.78 -7.73
N ARG A 228 -18.70 13.17 -8.10
CA ARG A 228 -19.40 13.48 -9.36
C ARG A 228 -19.97 14.89 -9.44
N ALA A 229 -20.27 15.51 -8.30
CA ALA A 229 -20.66 16.92 -8.26
C ALA A 229 -19.53 17.86 -8.72
N VAL A 230 -18.28 17.42 -8.65
CA VAL A 230 -17.08 18.19 -8.97
C VAL A 230 -16.42 17.70 -10.27
N ASP A 231 -16.39 16.39 -10.44
CA ASP A 231 -15.65 15.68 -11.48
C ASP A 231 -16.50 14.55 -12.13
N PRO A 232 -17.10 14.82 -13.30
CA PRO A 232 -17.87 13.83 -14.03
C PRO A 232 -17.00 12.86 -14.83
N GLU A 233 -15.68 13.08 -14.91
CA GLU A 233 -14.83 12.45 -15.91
C GLU A 233 -14.07 11.22 -15.41
N HIS A 234 -13.42 11.30 -14.25
CA HIS A 234 -12.51 10.24 -13.79
C HIS A 234 -13.22 8.95 -13.37
N ILE A 235 -12.55 7.80 -13.57
CA ILE A 235 -13.02 6.51 -13.07
C ILE A 235 -12.97 6.53 -11.53
N ILE A 236 -13.97 5.94 -10.89
CA ILE A 236 -13.92 5.66 -9.44
C ILE A 236 -13.70 4.15 -9.25
N PHE A 237 -12.65 3.78 -8.53
CA PHE A 237 -12.28 2.41 -8.18
C PHE A 237 -12.72 2.11 -6.74
N PHE A 238 -13.81 1.36 -6.56
CA PHE A 238 -14.31 0.99 -5.24
C PHE A 238 -13.76 -0.37 -4.78
N ASP A 239 -13.12 -0.39 -3.62
CA ASP A 239 -12.67 -1.62 -2.98
C ASP A 239 -13.83 -2.44 -2.41
N GLY A 240 -13.66 -3.77 -2.39
CA GLY A 240 -14.54 -4.63 -1.62
C GLY A 240 -14.39 -4.40 -0.12
N ASN A 241 -15.38 -4.82 0.66
CA ASN A 241 -15.21 -4.91 2.12
C ASN A 241 -14.20 -6.02 2.46
N THR A 242 -13.83 -6.12 3.74
CA THR A 242 -12.99 -7.19 4.27
C THR A 242 -11.66 -7.27 3.51
N TRP A 243 -10.88 -6.19 3.55
CA TRP A 243 -9.58 -6.09 2.86
C TRP A 243 -9.68 -6.24 1.34
N ALA A 244 -10.68 -5.60 0.71
CA ALA A 244 -10.93 -5.70 -0.74
C ALA A 244 -11.19 -7.14 -1.24
N GLN A 245 -11.80 -7.99 -0.40
CA GLN A 245 -12.07 -9.41 -0.74
C GLN A 245 -13.55 -9.78 -0.79
N ASP A 246 -14.46 -8.88 -0.40
CA ASP A 246 -15.87 -9.21 -0.25
C ASP A 246 -16.82 -8.13 -0.78
N PHE A 247 -17.53 -8.49 -1.85
CA PHE A 247 -18.60 -7.68 -2.46
C PHE A 247 -20.01 -8.26 -2.20
N SER A 248 -20.14 -9.36 -1.44
CA SER A 248 -21.40 -10.11 -1.30
C SER A 248 -22.57 -9.28 -0.76
N HIS A 249 -22.29 -8.17 -0.08
CA HIS A 249 -23.29 -7.28 0.52
C HIS A 249 -23.55 -6.00 -0.31
N PHE A 250 -22.99 -5.89 -1.52
CA PHE A 250 -23.14 -4.70 -2.36
C PHE A 250 -24.48 -4.66 -3.12
N GLY A 251 -25.23 -5.77 -3.17
CA GLY A 251 -26.58 -5.82 -3.76
C GLY A 251 -26.63 -5.28 -5.19
N ASP A 252 -27.50 -4.29 -5.43
CA ASP A 252 -27.64 -3.60 -6.72
C ASP A 252 -27.01 -2.19 -6.70
N ALA A 253 -26.11 -1.89 -5.75
CA ALA A 253 -25.53 -0.56 -5.59
C ALA A 253 -24.80 -0.05 -6.85
N HIS A 254 -24.22 -0.97 -7.64
CA HIS A 254 -23.58 -0.67 -8.93
C HIS A 254 -24.49 0.08 -9.91
N THR A 255 -25.80 -0.11 -9.85
CA THR A 255 -26.77 0.57 -10.74
C THR A 255 -26.84 2.08 -10.52
N LYS A 256 -26.30 2.57 -9.39
CA LYS A 256 -26.29 3.98 -9.01
C LYS A 256 -24.95 4.67 -9.26
N TRP A 257 -23.95 3.94 -9.77
CA TRP A 257 -22.59 4.45 -9.92
C TRP A 257 -22.17 4.39 -11.38
N ASP A 258 -21.98 5.57 -11.98
CA ASP A 258 -21.46 5.69 -13.34
C ASP A 258 -19.93 5.72 -13.36
N ASN A 259 -19.37 5.22 -14.47
CA ASN A 259 -17.93 5.22 -14.73
C ASN A 259 -17.12 4.69 -13.53
N THR A 260 -17.51 3.52 -13.04
CA THR A 260 -16.98 2.89 -11.83
C THR A 260 -16.39 1.52 -12.15
N ALA A 261 -15.21 1.26 -11.61
CA ALA A 261 -14.57 -0.05 -11.58
C ALA A 261 -14.44 -0.50 -10.11
N TYR A 262 -14.15 -1.78 -9.91
CA TYR A 262 -14.09 -2.37 -8.57
C TYR A 262 -12.72 -2.98 -8.33
N SER A 263 -12.16 -2.72 -7.15
CA SER A 263 -10.84 -3.18 -6.75
C SER A 263 -10.96 -4.46 -5.92
N ILE A 264 -10.31 -5.52 -6.40
CA ILE A 264 -9.99 -6.70 -5.58
C ILE A 264 -8.52 -6.64 -5.16
N HIS A 265 -8.16 -7.22 -4.02
CA HIS A 265 -6.77 -7.48 -3.65
C HIS A 265 -6.51 -9.00 -3.67
N ASP A 266 -5.60 -9.45 -4.55
CA ASP A 266 -5.35 -10.86 -4.83
C ASP A 266 -3.98 -11.39 -4.38
N TYR A 267 -3.77 -11.38 -3.07
CA TYR A 267 -2.63 -12.04 -2.45
C TYR A 267 -2.83 -13.56 -2.33
N SER A 268 -1.92 -14.33 -2.93
CA SER A 268 -1.88 -15.78 -2.81
C SER A 268 -1.09 -16.21 -1.58
N PRO A 269 -1.60 -17.12 -0.73
CA PRO A 269 -0.83 -17.68 0.39
C PRO A 269 0.51 -18.31 -0.03
N PHE A 270 0.60 -18.82 -1.26
CA PHE A 270 1.84 -19.35 -1.84
C PHE A 270 2.88 -18.27 -2.12
N GLY A 271 2.52 -16.99 -2.02
CA GLY A 271 3.44 -15.85 -2.10
C GLY A 271 4.14 -15.51 -0.78
N PHE A 272 3.80 -16.15 0.34
CA PHE A 272 4.25 -15.76 1.68
C PHE A 272 5.06 -16.85 2.41
N PRO A 273 5.88 -16.49 3.42
CA PRO A 273 6.67 -17.44 4.21
C PRO A 273 5.80 -18.46 4.96
N ALA A 274 4.61 -18.04 5.40
CA ALA A 274 3.66 -18.88 6.14
C ALA A 274 2.85 -19.86 5.26
N ALA A 275 3.22 -20.05 3.98
CA ALA A 275 2.55 -20.99 3.10
C ALA A 275 2.50 -22.40 3.73
N HIS A 276 1.32 -23.05 3.68
CA HIS A 276 1.11 -24.36 4.30
C HIS A 276 1.91 -25.49 3.66
N GLU A 277 2.32 -25.32 2.41
CA GLU A 277 3.12 -26.26 1.63
C GLU A 277 3.96 -25.49 0.61
N MET A 278 4.99 -26.16 0.07
CA MET A 278 5.80 -25.61 -1.01
C MET A 278 5.00 -25.57 -2.32
N TYR A 279 5.02 -24.43 -3.00
CA TYR A 279 4.40 -24.30 -4.31
C TYR A 279 5.28 -24.96 -5.39
N THR A 280 4.71 -25.94 -6.10
CA THR A 280 5.36 -26.64 -7.21
C THR A 280 4.58 -26.49 -8.52
N GLY A 281 3.48 -25.74 -8.52
CA GLY A 281 2.65 -25.54 -9.69
C GLY A 281 1.89 -26.81 -10.09
N THR A 282 1.38 -27.56 -9.12
CA THR A 282 0.42 -28.64 -9.44
C THR A 282 -0.91 -28.06 -9.90
N GLU A 283 -1.71 -28.85 -10.62
CA GLU A 283 -3.05 -28.41 -11.02
C GLU A 283 -3.91 -28.04 -9.80
N GLU A 284 -3.80 -28.80 -8.71
CA GLU A 284 -4.53 -28.54 -7.46
C GLU A 284 -4.11 -27.22 -6.79
N GLN A 285 -2.81 -26.91 -6.79
CA GLN A 285 -2.32 -25.63 -6.27
C GLN A 285 -2.80 -24.45 -7.12
N ARG A 286 -2.74 -24.56 -8.45
CA ARG A 286 -3.30 -23.55 -9.37
C ARG A 286 -4.81 -23.40 -9.20
N ARG A 287 -5.54 -24.51 -9.05
CA ARG A 287 -6.99 -24.51 -8.81
C ARG A 287 -7.35 -23.75 -7.55
N ARG A 288 -6.59 -23.92 -6.45
CA ARG A 288 -6.83 -23.17 -5.21
C ARG A 288 -6.63 -21.67 -5.38
N MET A 289 -5.58 -21.22 -6.07
CA MET A 289 -5.40 -19.80 -6.38
C MET A 289 -6.53 -19.27 -7.27
N GLN A 290 -6.93 -20.05 -8.27
CA GLN A 290 -8.04 -19.71 -9.16
C GLN A 290 -9.36 -19.56 -8.38
N GLN A 291 -9.68 -20.49 -7.48
CA GLN A 291 -10.89 -20.42 -6.66
C GLN A 291 -10.91 -19.20 -5.75
N THR A 292 -9.78 -18.83 -5.13
CA THR A 292 -9.73 -17.64 -4.28
C THR A 292 -9.93 -16.35 -5.08
N TYR A 293 -9.40 -16.31 -6.29
CA TYR A 293 -9.54 -15.20 -7.22
C TYR A 293 -10.98 -15.08 -7.75
N GLU A 294 -11.58 -16.18 -8.21
CA GLU A 294 -12.97 -16.25 -8.68
C GLU A 294 -13.96 -15.86 -7.58
N ARG A 295 -13.76 -16.33 -6.33
CA ARG A 295 -14.61 -15.96 -5.19
C ARG A 295 -14.64 -14.46 -4.93
N LYS A 296 -13.50 -13.77 -5.01
CA LYS A 296 -13.43 -12.31 -4.78
C LYS A 296 -14.16 -11.52 -5.86
N ARG A 297 -14.33 -12.13 -7.04
CA ARG A 297 -14.94 -11.51 -8.22
C ARG A 297 -16.38 -11.96 -8.48
N GLU A 298 -16.88 -12.98 -7.79
CA GLU A 298 -18.17 -13.61 -8.06
C GLU A 298 -19.30 -12.59 -8.28
N TRP A 299 -19.50 -11.67 -7.33
CA TRP A 299 -20.52 -10.63 -7.44
C TRP A 299 -20.31 -9.67 -8.64
N LEU A 300 -19.05 -9.39 -8.99
CA LEU A 300 -18.65 -8.51 -10.09
C LEU A 300 -18.92 -9.17 -11.44
N ASP A 301 -18.54 -10.45 -11.57
CA ASP A 301 -18.63 -11.22 -12.80
C ASP A 301 -20.09 -11.53 -13.15
N GLU A 302 -20.92 -11.86 -12.15
CA GLU A 302 -22.38 -12.03 -12.30
C GLU A 302 -23.07 -10.79 -12.90
N ARG A 303 -22.48 -9.61 -12.70
CA ARG A 303 -23.04 -8.30 -13.09
C ARG A 303 -22.30 -7.67 -14.28
N GLY A 304 -21.27 -8.32 -14.81
CA GLY A 304 -20.48 -7.80 -15.93
C GLY A 304 -19.75 -6.49 -15.62
N LEU A 305 -19.25 -6.34 -14.39
CA LEU A 305 -18.62 -5.12 -13.90
C LEU A 305 -17.11 -5.09 -14.22
N CYS A 306 -16.55 -3.90 -14.41
CA CYS A 306 -15.11 -3.72 -14.63
C CYS A 306 -14.34 -3.98 -13.34
N VAL A 307 -13.35 -4.88 -13.42
CA VAL A 307 -12.51 -5.26 -12.28
C VAL A 307 -11.09 -4.77 -12.49
N TRP A 308 -10.51 -4.24 -11.43
CA TRP A 308 -9.09 -3.94 -11.29
C TRP A 308 -8.54 -4.70 -10.09
N ASN A 309 -7.35 -5.28 -10.22
CA ASN A 309 -6.66 -5.85 -9.08
C ASN A 309 -5.72 -4.79 -8.49
N GLY A 310 -6.18 -4.12 -7.44
CA GLY A 310 -5.48 -2.99 -6.82
C GLY A 310 -4.15 -3.39 -6.18
N GLU A 311 -4.06 -4.62 -5.69
CA GLU A 311 -2.88 -5.15 -5.03
C GLU A 311 -2.74 -6.66 -5.16
N TRP A 312 -1.53 -7.10 -5.48
CA TRP A 312 -1.16 -8.51 -5.47
C TRP A 312 0.37 -8.64 -5.48
N GLY A 313 0.85 -9.87 -5.36
CA GLY A 313 2.27 -10.21 -5.55
C GLY A 313 2.84 -11.01 -4.38
N PRO A 314 3.96 -11.73 -4.59
CA PRO A 314 4.66 -12.45 -3.55
C PRO A 314 5.65 -11.57 -2.79
N VAL A 315 6.06 -12.00 -1.60
CA VAL A 315 7.23 -11.47 -0.89
C VAL A 315 8.45 -12.36 -1.13
N TYR A 316 9.63 -11.77 -1.12
CA TYR A 316 10.88 -12.40 -1.49
C TYR A 316 11.79 -12.63 -0.29
N ALA A 317 12.47 -13.76 -0.32
CA ALA A 317 13.54 -14.10 0.60
C ALA A 317 14.73 -13.17 0.41
N ARG A 318 15.45 -12.93 1.50
CA ARG A 318 16.61 -12.05 1.60
C ARG A 318 17.77 -12.82 2.24
N LYS A 319 18.95 -12.73 1.64
CA LYS A 319 20.13 -13.53 2.04
C LYS A 319 20.51 -13.38 3.51
N GLN A 320 20.34 -12.20 4.08
CA GLN A 320 20.63 -11.93 5.49
C GLN A 320 19.67 -12.61 6.49
N TYR A 321 18.51 -13.08 6.04
CA TYR A 321 17.51 -13.74 6.90
C TYR A 321 17.30 -15.21 6.50
N ASP A 322 17.28 -15.51 5.20
CA ASP A 322 16.95 -16.83 4.65
C ASP A 322 18.19 -17.66 4.27
N GLY A 323 19.38 -17.04 4.27
CA GLY A 323 20.65 -17.73 4.00
C GLY A 323 20.70 -18.40 2.63
N GLU A 324 21.16 -19.66 2.60
CA GLU A 324 21.34 -20.43 1.37
C GLU A 324 20.02 -20.77 0.64
N LYS A 325 18.88 -20.67 1.33
CA LYS A 325 17.55 -20.95 0.73
C LYS A 325 16.99 -19.80 -0.09
N THR A 326 17.65 -18.64 -0.07
CA THR A 326 17.14 -17.40 -0.68
C THR A 326 16.75 -17.58 -2.14
N ASP A 327 17.64 -18.16 -2.95
CA ASP A 327 17.43 -18.31 -4.38
C ASP A 327 16.33 -19.34 -4.67
N GLU A 328 16.31 -20.46 -3.94
CA GLU A 328 15.26 -21.48 -4.03
C GLU A 328 13.87 -20.91 -3.72
N ILE A 329 13.74 -20.16 -2.61
CA ILE A 329 12.48 -19.52 -2.24
C ILE A 329 12.05 -18.54 -3.32
N ASN A 330 12.96 -17.68 -3.80
CA ASN A 330 12.63 -16.66 -4.78
C ASN A 330 12.21 -17.25 -6.14
N GLU A 331 12.83 -18.33 -6.60
CA GLU A 331 12.38 -19.06 -7.80
C GLU A 331 10.94 -19.57 -7.65
N VAL A 332 10.59 -20.13 -6.49
CA VAL A 332 9.20 -20.51 -6.19
C VAL A 332 8.25 -19.31 -6.25
N ARG A 333 8.65 -18.15 -5.70
CA ARG A 333 7.85 -16.93 -5.78
C ARG A 333 7.65 -16.44 -7.21
N PHE A 334 8.66 -16.55 -8.07
CA PHE A 334 8.52 -16.21 -9.49
C PHE A 334 7.59 -17.18 -10.23
N HIS A 335 7.49 -18.45 -9.81
CA HIS A 335 6.49 -19.37 -10.36
C HIS A 335 5.06 -18.98 -9.96
N VAL A 336 4.83 -18.65 -8.69
CA VAL A 336 3.52 -18.15 -8.23
C VAL A 336 3.12 -16.88 -8.99
N LEU A 337 4.06 -15.93 -9.13
CA LEU A 337 3.89 -14.69 -9.88
C LEU A 337 3.44 -14.96 -11.32
N LYS A 338 4.11 -15.88 -12.03
CA LYS A 338 3.77 -16.24 -13.42
C LYS A 338 2.38 -16.86 -13.54
N ASP A 339 2.01 -17.74 -12.61
CA ASP A 339 0.70 -18.40 -12.63
C ASP A 339 -0.44 -17.42 -12.33
N GLN A 340 -0.26 -16.47 -11.41
CA GLN A 340 -1.24 -15.38 -11.20
C GLN A 340 -1.36 -14.47 -12.44
N LEU A 341 -0.24 -14.08 -13.06
CA LEU A 341 -0.27 -13.30 -14.30
C LEU A 341 -0.98 -14.04 -15.43
N ALA A 342 -0.81 -15.35 -15.55
CA ALA A 342 -1.51 -16.15 -16.54
C ALA A 342 -3.04 -16.09 -16.34
N MET A 343 -3.51 -16.11 -15.09
CA MET A 343 -4.93 -15.91 -14.76
C MET A 343 -5.41 -14.51 -15.16
N TYR A 344 -4.66 -13.47 -14.81
CA TYR A 344 -5.04 -12.09 -15.15
C TYR A 344 -5.05 -11.83 -16.66
N ASN A 345 -4.11 -12.40 -17.41
CA ASN A 345 -4.07 -12.26 -18.87
C ASN A 345 -5.29 -12.90 -19.53
N LYS A 346 -5.73 -14.08 -19.05
CA LYS A 346 -6.92 -14.77 -19.56
C LYS A 346 -8.15 -13.88 -19.47
N ASP A 347 -8.26 -13.11 -18.39
CA ASP A 347 -9.38 -12.23 -18.13
C ASP A 347 -9.16 -10.79 -18.61
N ARG A 348 -7.99 -10.50 -19.19
CA ARG A 348 -7.54 -9.15 -19.59
C ARG A 348 -7.61 -8.14 -18.44
N LEU A 349 -7.36 -8.62 -17.23
CA LEU A 349 -7.51 -7.84 -16.00
C LEU A 349 -6.44 -6.75 -15.90
N SER A 350 -6.85 -5.53 -15.55
CA SER A 350 -5.94 -4.48 -15.11
C SER A 350 -5.44 -4.77 -13.70
N TRP A 351 -4.17 -4.52 -13.39
CA TRP A 351 -3.58 -4.85 -12.09
C TRP A 351 -2.51 -3.87 -11.63
N SER A 352 -2.26 -3.83 -10.32
CA SER A 352 -1.14 -3.13 -9.69
C SER A 352 -0.42 -4.05 -8.72
N ILE A 353 0.82 -4.42 -9.05
CA ILE A 353 1.62 -5.25 -8.15
C ILE A 353 2.06 -4.42 -6.95
N TRP A 354 1.96 -4.98 -5.75
CA TRP A 354 2.58 -4.41 -4.57
C TRP A 354 4.01 -4.96 -4.51
N LEU A 355 5.06 -4.16 -4.67
CA LEU A 355 5.11 -2.70 -4.85
C LEU A 355 6.33 -2.25 -5.68
N TYR A 356 6.45 -0.95 -5.96
CA TYR A 356 7.57 -0.41 -6.74
C TYR A 356 8.92 -0.44 -6.00
N LYS A 357 9.03 0.20 -4.82
CA LYS A 357 10.30 0.38 -4.12
C LYS A 357 10.20 0.05 -2.63
N ASP A 358 11.21 -0.62 -2.07
CA ASP A 358 11.28 -0.93 -0.63
C ASP A 358 12.71 -1.20 -0.11
N ILE A 359 12.84 -1.75 1.10
CA ILE A 359 14.09 -2.21 1.71
C ILE A 359 14.47 -3.67 1.37
N GLY A 360 13.88 -4.24 0.31
CA GLY A 360 14.30 -5.52 -0.28
C GLY A 360 13.37 -6.70 -0.03
N PHE A 361 12.15 -6.49 0.47
CA PHE A 361 11.23 -7.58 0.80
C PHE A 361 10.29 -7.94 -0.36
N GLN A 362 9.65 -6.97 -0.99
CA GLN A 362 8.62 -7.17 -2.02
C GLN A 362 8.85 -6.31 -3.27
N GLY A 363 9.60 -5.21 -3.15
CA GLY A 363 9.77 -4.20 -4.21
C GLY A 363 10.40 -4.71 -5.52
N MET A 364 9.98 -4.09 -6.63
CA MET A 364 10.61 -4.21 -7.96
C MET A 364 12.03 -3.64 -7.99
N VAL A 365 12.22 -2.55 -7.24
CA VAL A 365 13.48 -1.88 -6.93
C VAL A 365 13.62 -1.89 -5.42
N HIS A 366 14.84 -2.00 -4.90
CA HIS A 366 15.03 -1.93 -3.47
C HIS A 366 16.34 -1.27 -3.06
N VAL A 367 16.33 -0.67 -1.88
CA VAL A 367 17.50 -0.05 -1.29
C VAL A 367 18.61 -1.09 -1.11
N SER A 368 19.82 -0.78 -1.58
CA SER A 368 20.97 -1.68 -1.41
C SER A 368 21.38 -1.76 0.07
N THR A 369 21.80 -2.95 0.50
CA THR A 369 22.24 -3.19 1.89
C THR A 369 23.49 -2.41 2.30
N SER A 370 24.26 -1.90 1.32
CA SER A 370 25.44 -1.06 1.58
C SER A 370 25.13 0.43 1.75
N THR A 371 23.87 0.85 1.58
CA THR A 371 23.49 2.26 1.72
C THR A 371 23.54 2.74 3.17
N PRO A 372 23.69 4.05 3.41
CA PRO A 372 23.64 4.64 4.75
C PRO A 372 22.39 4.27 5.55
N TYR A 373 21.20 4.24 4.93
CA TYR A 373 19.96 3.85 5.60
C TYR A 373 19.98 2.40 6.10
N MET A 374 20.37 1.47 5.21
CA MET A 374 20.40 0.05 5.55
C MET A 374 21.51 -0.31 6.52
N THR A 375 22.65 0.39 6.46
CA THR A 375 23.76 0.17 7.40
C THR A 375 23.45 0.74 8.79
N LEU A 376 22.81 1.91 8.86
CA LEU A 376 22.36 2.53 10.11
C LEU A 376 21.40 1.62 10.88
N LEU A 377 20.41 1.07 10.19
CA LEU A 377 19.33 0.29 10.80
C LEU A 377 19.60 -1.22 10.79
N ARG A 378 20.76 -1.69 10.33
CA ARG A 378 21.03 -3.13 10.10
C ARG A 378 20.66 -4.01 11.30
N ASP A 379 21.17 -3.66 12.47
CA ASP A 379 21.02 -4.47 13.67
C ASP A 379 19.59 -4.33 14.24
N PHE A 380 18.99 -3.15 14.10
CA PHE A 380 17.58 -2.90 14.42
C PHE A 380 16.66 -3.75 13.53
N LEU A 381 16.87 -3.77 12.22
CA LEU A 381 16.09 -4.58 11.27
C LEU A 381 16.23 -6.07 11.55
N ALA A 382 17.42 -6.54 11.93
CA ALA A 382 17.62 -7.93 12.36
C ALA A 382 16.84 -8.25 13.64
N LYS A 383 16.84 -7.35 14.62
CA LYS A 383 16.03 -7.47 15.84
C LYS A 383 14.53 -7.47 15.50
N LYS A 384 14.07 -6.52 14.70
CA LYS A 384 12.68 -6.38 14.24
C LYS A 384 12.18 -7.65 13.55
N HIS A 385 12.97 -8.17 12.60
CA HIS A 385 12.71 -9.43 11.91
C HIS A 385 12.59 -10.60 12.89
N ARG A 386 13.58 -10.77 13.79
CA ARG A 386 13.57 -11.84 14.80
C ARG A 386 12.37 -11.77 15.73
N LEU A 387 11.88 -10.56 16.04
CA LEU A 387 10.71 -10.35 16.90
C LEU A 387 9.38 -10.48 16.16
N ALA A 388 9.38 -10.62 14.83
CA ALA A 388 8.20 -10.77 13.98
C ALA A 388 7.13 -9.69 14.21
N VAL A 389 7.57 -8.44 14.40
CA VAL A 389 6.70 -7.32 14.79
C VAL A 389 5.93 -6.70 13.63
N ASP A 390 6.34 -6.96 12.39
CA ASP A 390 5.51 -6.62 11.23
C ASP A 390 4.38 -7.65 11.10
N GLN A 391 3.18 -7.20 10.73
CA GLN A 391 2.09 -8.12 10.42
C GLN A 391 2.30 -8.73 9.02
N TRP A 392 2.79 -7.94 8.06
CA TRP A 392 2.92 -8.36 6.67
C TRP A 392 4.03 -9.38 6.47
N GLY A 393 3.65 -10.59 6.04
CA GLY A 393 4.60 -11.63 5.62
C GLY A 393 5.60 -12.08 6.67
N ALA A 394 5.33 -11.88 7.96
CA ALA A 394 6.27 -12.22 9.02
C ALA A 394 6.42 -13.73 9.23
N ASP A 395 7.67 -14.16 9.44
CA ASP A 395 8.00 -15.47 10.02
C ASP A 395 8.13 -15.32 11.55
N ASP A 396 7.19 -15.92 12.28
CA ASP A 396 7.15 -15.84 13.74
C ASP A 396 7.78 -17.04 14.46
N THR A 397 8.46 -17.93 13.73
CA THR A 397 9.07 -19.15 14.28
C THR A 397 9.94 -18.87 15.51
N ALA A 398 10.72 -17.78 15.49
CA ALA A 398 11.62 -17.41 16.59
C ALA A 398 10.89 -16.99 17.88
N VAL A 399 9.65 -16.52 17.78
CA VAL A 399 8.86 -15.99 18.91
C VAL A 399 7.58 -16.77 19.19
N LYS A 400 7.26 -17.78 18.37
CA LYS A 400 6.04 -18.59 18.50
C LYS A 400 5.82 -19.13 19.91
N HIS A 401 6.89 -19.57 20.57
CA HIS A 401 6.86 -20.09 21.94
C HIS A 401 6.42 -19.07 23.00
N VAL A 402 6.54 -17.76 22.72
CA VAL A 402 6.13 -16.68 23.63
C VAL A 402 4.62 -16.48 23.59
N TYR A 403 4.01 -16.54 22.39
CA TYR A 403 2.59 -16.23 22.19
C TYR A 403 1.69 -17.47 22.24
N LYS A 404 2.24 -18.66 21.97
CA LYS A 404 1.48 -19.92 22.01
C LYS A 404 0.74 -20.14 23.34
N PRO A 405 1.33 -19.92 24.53
CA PRO A 405 0.61 -20.13 25.80
C PRO A 405 -0.66 -19.28 25.93
N LEU A 406 -0.63 -18.03 25.45
CA LEU A 406 -1.81 -17.16 25.44
C LEU A 406 -2.88 -17.68 24.46
N ILE A 407 -2.47 -18.09 23.26
CA ILE A 407 -3.38 -18.67 22.27
C ILE A 407 -4.02 -19.96 22.82
N ASP A 408 -3.21 -20.85 23.40
CA ASP A 408 -3.67 -22.11 23.99
C ASP A 408 -4.67 -21.87 25.12
N HIS A 409 -4.37 -20.91 26.01
CA HIS A 409 -5.28 -20.55 27.10
C HIS A 409 -6.63 -20.04 26.58
N ILE A 410 -6.65 -19.20 25.55
CA ILE A 410 -7.90 -18.76 24.92
C ILE A 410 -8.66 -19.94 24.29
N LEU A 411 -7.95 -20.86 23.65
CA LEU A 411 -8.54 -22.07 23.06
C LEU A 411 -9.08 -23.05 24.11
N GLU A 412 -8.56 -23.03 25.34
CA GLU A 412 -9.04 -23.85 26.45
C GLU A 412 -10.28 -23.23 27.10
N GLU A 413 -10.25 -21.93 27.40
CA GLU A 413 -11.26 -21.26 28.23
C GLU A 413 -12.49 -20.76 27.44
N ILE A 414 -12.30 -20.33 26.19
CA ILE A 414 -13.39 -19.70 25.42
C ILE A 414 -13.98 -20.74 24.48
N PRO A 415 -15.29 -21.08 24.52
CA PRO A 415 -15.88 -22.07 23.61
C PRO A 415 -15.78 -21.71 22.11
N PRO A 416 -15.68 -22.67 21.17
CA PRO A 416 -15.49 -22.42 19.74
C PRO A 416 -16.45 -21.40 19.11
N GLN A 417 -17.73 -21.43 19.49
CA GLN A 417 -18.77 -20.55 18.96
C GLN A 417 -18.58 -19.06 19.30
N TYR A 418 -17.67 -18.72 20.21
CA TYR A 418 -17.38 -17.34 20.61
C TYR A 418 -16.00 -16.85 20.13
N ARG A 419 -15.24 -17.67 19.40
CA ARG A 419 -13.87 -17.34 18.94
C ARG A 419 -13.86 -16.64 17.59
N GLU A 420 -14.88 -16.87 16.77
CA GLU A 420 -14.97 -16.39 15.40
C GLU A 420 -15.49 -14.95 15.37
N ILE A 421 -14.56 -14.00 15.53
CA ILE A 421 -14.85 -12.56 15.45
C ILE A 421 -14.50 -12.08 14.04
N TYR A 422 -15.39 -11.30 13.42
CA TYR A 422 -15.13 -10.64 12.13
C TYR A 422 -13.73 -9.97 12.12
N PRO A 423 -12.91 -10.16 11.07
CA PRO A 423 -13.24 -10.72 9.74
C PRO A 423 -12.97 -12.23 9.57
N HIS A 424 -13.32 -13.10 10.52
CA HIS A 424 -13.27 -14.56 10.29
C HIS A 424 -14.06 -14.98 9.02
N PRO A 425 -13.55 -15.89 8.17
CA PRO A 425 -12.33 -16.69 8.32
C PRO A 425 -11.07 -16.03 7.75
N ALA A 426 -11.15 -14.82 7.20
CA ALA A 426 -9.99 -14.13 6.64
C ALA A 426 -8.89 -13.99 7.69
N TRP A 427 -9.26 -13.62 8.92
CA TRP A 427 -8.36 -13.58 10.07
C TRP A 427 -8.80 -14.55 11.16
N ARG A 428 -7.84 -15.32 11.68
CA ARG A 428 -8.07 -16.34 12.72
C ARG A 428 -7.60 -15.82 14.08
N LEU A 429 -7.91 -16.58 15.13
CA LEU A 429 -7.52 -16.24 16.50
C LEU A 429 -5.99 -15.96 16.65
N PRO A 430 -5.06 -16.78 16.11
CA PRO A 430 -3.64 -16.47 16.18
C PRO A 430 -3.27 -15.12 15.55
N ASP A 431 -3.90 -14.77 14.43
CA ASP A 431 -3.66 -13.52 13.72
C ASP A 431 -4.11 -12.32 14.57
N ARG A 432 -5.26 -12.44 15.27
CA ARG A 432 -5.76 -11.42 16.21
C ARG A 432 -4.85 -11.25 17.42
N VAL A 433 -4.37 -12.36 18.00
CA VAL A 433 -3.42 -12.32 19.12
C VAL A 433 -2.12 -11.66 18.67
N ALA A 434 -1.58 -12.04 17.51
CA ALA A 434 -0.39 -11.44 16.94
C ALA A 434 -0.55 -9.93 16.71
N MET A 435 -1.67 -9.50 16.11
CA MET A 435 -1.93 -8.08 15.86
C MET A 435 -1.83 -7.25 17.15
N ILE A 436 -2.58 -7.63 18.19
CA ILE A 436 -2.64 -6.84 19.43
C ILE A 436 -1.33 -6.92 20.22
N SER A 437 -0.81 -8.14 20.42
CA SER A 437 0.30 -8.36 21.34
C SER A 437 1.67 -8.10 20.73
N ARG A 438 1.83 -8.34 19.43
CA ARG A 438 3.13 -8.29 18.74
C ARG A 438 3.21 -7.13 17.76
N ASN A 439 2.20 -6.99 16.89
CA ASN A 439 2.26 -6.00 15.81
C ASN A 439 1.88 -4.58 16.23
N ILE A 440 1.12 -4.44 17.33
CA ILE A 440 0.84 -3.17 18.00
C ILE A 440 1.76 -3.04 19.22
N LEU A 441 1.52 -3.79 20.30
CA LEU A 441 2.20 -3.55 21.58
C LEU A 441 3.73 -3.65 21.50
N VAL A 442 4.29 -4.73 20.96
CA VAL A 442 5.76 -4.86 20.89
C VAL A 442 6.37 -3.89 19.87
N SER A 443 5.72 -3.69 18.72
CA SER A 443 6.12 -2.66 17.75
C SER A 443 6.22 -1.28 18.40
N GLU A 444 5.24 -0.91 19.24
CA GLU A 444 5.21 0.39 19.90
C GLU A 444 6.43 0.62 20.79
N LEU A 445 6.85 -0.43 21.50
CA LEU A 445 8.04 -0.39 22.36
C LEU A 445 9.35 -0.23 21.58
N LEU A 446 9.35 -0.51 20.27
CA LEU A 446 10.52 -0.37 19.41
C LEU A 446 10.61 1.00 18.72
N ILE A 447 9.56 1.83 18.78
CA ILE A 447 9.51 3.12 18.07
C ILE A 447 10.64 4.06 18.51
N LYS A 448 10.80 4.25 19.83
CA LYS A 448 11.85 5.14 20.35
C LYS A 448 13.24 4.61 20.08
N GLU A 449 13.43 3.29 20.19
CA GLU A 449 14.69 2.64 19.83
C GLU A 449 15.04 2.85 18.35
N TRP A 450 14.05 2.81 17.44
CA TRP A 450 14.26 3.17 16.03
C TRP A 450 14.70 4.62 15.89
N ALA A 451 13.99 5.57 16.52
CA ALA A 451 14.30 7.00 16.43
C ALA A 451 15.68 7.36 17.00
N ASP A 452 16.14 6.66 18.04
CA ASP A 452 17.44 6.87 18.69
C ASP A 452 18.63 6.71 17.72
N HIS A 453 18.47 5.95 16.63
CA HIS A 453 19.51 5.80 15.61
C HIS A 453 19.83 7.12 14.88
N PHE A 454 18.90 8.09 14.92
CA PHE A 454 19.05 9.39 14.27
C PHE A 454 19.57 10.48 15.21
N VAL A 455 19.65 10.21 16.53
CA VAL A 455 20.10 11.20 17.53
C VAL A 455 21.53 11.65 17.24
N GLY A 456 21.73 12.97 17.28
CA GLY A 456 23.03 13.59 17.03
C GLY A 456 23.40 13.75 15.56
N LYS A 457 22.60 13.23 14.61
CA LYS A 457 22.85 13.38 13.18
C LYS A 457 22.73 14.84 12.73
N SER A 458 23.66 15.28 11.89
CA SER A 458 23.57 16.58 11.20
C SER A 458 22.51 16.53 10.10
N VAL A 459 22.14 17.70 9.55
CA VAL A 459 21.20 17.79 8.42
C VAL A 459 21.79 17.08 7.19
N GLU A 460 23.09 17.21 6.97
CA GLU A 460 23.83 16.56 5.89
C GLU A 460 23.83 15.04 6.02
N GLU A 461 24.03 14.51 7.24
CA GLU A 461 23.94 13.07 7.50
C GLU A 461 22.51 12.56 7.27
N LEU A 462 21.48 13.31 7.67
CA LEU A 462 20.08 12.94 7.43
C LEU A 462 19.73 12.91 5.93
N ASP A 463 20.24 13.87 5.16
CA ASP A 463 20.12 13.89 3.70
C ASP A 463 20.83 12.70 3.06
N GLU A 464 22.05 12.38 3.50
CA GLU A 464 22.78 11.20 3.03
C GLU A 464 22.03 9.89 3.33
N ILE A 465 21.43 9.79 4.52
CA ILE A 465 20.56 8.66 4.88
C ILE A 465 19.35 8.59 3.94
N ALA A 466 18.64 9.69 3.71
CA ALA A 466 17.49 9.73 2.82
C ALA A 466 17.86 9.43 1.34
N ARG A 467 19.05 9.84 0.88
CA ARG A 467 19.58 9.54 -0.47
C ARG A 467 19.68 8.06 -0.78
N SER A 468 19.67 7.20 0.24
CA SER A 468 19.65 5.74 0.08
C SER A 468 18.49 5.24 -0.78
N PHE A 469 17.39 6.01 -0.89
CA PHE A 469 16.21 5.65 -1.69
C PHE A 469 16.28 6.09 -3.15
N ARG A 470 17.31 6.85 -3.54
CA ARG A 470 17.50 7.27 -4.94
C ARG A 470 17.67 6.05 -5.85
N PHE A 471 17.06 6.11 -7.02
CA PHE A 471 17.10 5.02 -7.99
C PHE A 471 18.52 4.53 -8.32
N GLU A 472 19.48 5.44 -8.44
CA GLU A 472 20.85 5.13 -8.88
C GLU A 472 21.65 4.29 -7.87
N VAL A 473 21.26 4.31 -6.59
CA VAL A 473 21.90 3.52 -5.52
C VAL A 473 21.03 2.34 -5.08
N CYS A 474 19.86 2.16 -5.69
CA CYS A 474 18.99 1.01 -5.47
C CYS A 474 19.39 -0.16 -6.38
N GLU A 475 19.09 -1.36 -5.91
CA GLU A 475 19.18 -2.60 -6.65
C GLU A 475 17.84 -2.91 -7.32
N LYS A 476 17.90 -3.64 -8.44
CA LYS A 476 16.71 -4.08 -9.19
C LYS A 476 16.48 -5.55 -8.93
N ARG A 477 15.23 -5.92 -8.67
CA ARG A 477 14.84 -7.34 -8.57
C ARG A 477 14.71 -7.93 -9.98
N GLU A 478 15.83 -8.29 -10.59
CA GLU A 478 15.89 -8.71 -12.00
C GLU A 478 14.92 -9.86 -12.33
N GLY A 479 14.74 -10.85 -11.44
CA GLY A 479 13.79 -11.94 -11.64
C GLY A 479 12.34 -11.47 -11.76
N LEU A 480 11.89 -10.61 -10.85
CA LEU A 480 10.55 -10.00 -10.88
C LEU A 480 10.39 -9.13 -12.13
N ASN A 481 11.32 -8.21 -12.35
CA ASN A 481 11.27 -7.26 -13.46
C ASN A 481 11.31 -7.95 -14.83
N LYS A 482 12.01 -9.08 -14.94
CA LYS A 482 11.98 -9.93 -16.14
C LYS A 482 10.59 -10.50 -16.38
N VAL A 483 9.96 -11.10 -15.37
CA VAL A 483 8.61 -11.68 -15.51
C VAL A 483 7.58 -10.61 -15.90
N LEU A 484 7.62 -9.43 -15.25
CA LEU A 484 6.70 -8.34 -15.58
C LEU A 484 6.91 -7.81 -17.01
N ARG A 485 8.18 -7.64 -17.44
CA ARG A 485 8.51 -7.21 -18.80
C ARG A 485 8.08 -8.22 -19.87
N GLU A 486 8.21 -9.51 -19.59
CA GLU A 486 7.71 -10.57 -20.47
C GLU A 486 6.18 -10.56 -20.54
N ASN A 487 5.50 -10.37 -19.41
CA ASN A 487 4.05 -10.27 -19.36
C ASN A 487 3.50 -9.06 -20.14
N ALA A 488 4.13 -7.90 -20.01
CA ALA A 488 3.70 -6.68 -20.70
C ALA A 488 3.63 -6.85 -22.23
N LYS A 489 4.49 -7.71 -22.81
CA LYS A 489 4.52 -8.03 -24.25
C LYS A 489 3.54 -9.13 -24.67
N ALA A 490 3.07 -9.94 -23.72
CA ALA A 490 2.25 -11.11 -24.03
C ALA A 490 0.79 -10.76 -24.33
N VAL A 491 0.38 -9.52 -24.05
CA VAL A 491 -0.99 -9.03 -24.17
C VAL A 491 -0.95 -7.68 -24.88
N GLU A 492 -0.67 -7.72 -26.18
CA GLU A 492 -0.88 -6.60 -27.13
C GLU A 492 -2.22 -6.76 -27.85
#